data_AF-A0AAD3HFL4-F1
#
_entry.id   AF-A0AAD3HFL4-F1
#
_cell.length_a   1.000
_cell.length_b   1.000
_cell.length_c   1.000
_cell.angle_alpha   90.00
_cell.angle_beta   90.00
_cell.angle_gamma   90.00
#
_symmetry.space_group_name_H-M   'P 1'
#
loop_
_entity.id
_entity.type
_entity.pdbx_description
1 polymer ?
#
loop_
_entity_poly.entity_id
_entity_poly.type
_entity_poly.pdbx_seq_one_letter_code
_entity_poly.pdbx_strand_id
1 'polypeptide(L)'
;MTTSQQVSNISIFLSKVFITLLVIYGIGRIRSAIIHCHLQKIHQRQKQEKEEKERRDIEEKENKQEQNDSKEKDIQIKESRSKIVQPEIMLCLPVNSSKNETPRQDERKKQFTNKEKEEEWRCVCETGFLPPGLLKNFGNMEAMVRMSTGQCYHKTT
;
A
#
# COMPACT_ATOMS: atom_id res chain seq x y z
N MET A 1 22.71 7.46 77.56
CA MET A 1 23.83 7.61 76.61
C MET A 1 23.64 6.62 75.49
N THR A 2 23.12 7.04 74.33
CA THR A 2 23.10 6.21 73.12
C THR A 2 24.53 6.13 72.59
N THR A 3 25.04 4.92 72.36
CA THR A 3 26.40 4.73 71.85
C THR A 3 26.47 5.25 70.42
N SER A 4 27.48 6.05 70.09
CA SER A 4 27.71 6.64 68.76
C SER A 4 27.57 5.62 67.61
N GLN A 5 27.89 4.35 67.87
CA GLN A 5 27.76 3.24 66.94
C GLN A 5 26.31 2.94 66.49
N GLN A 6 25.31 3.16 67.35
CA GLN A 6 23.90 2.97 66.99
C GLN A 6 23.44 4.01 65.95
N VAL A 7 23.94 5.24 66.06
CA VAL A 7 23.57 6.34 65.15
C VAL A 7 24.11 6.08 63.74
N SER A 8 25.34 5.57 63.61
CA SER A 8 25.95 5.23 62.31
C SER A 8 25.18 4.12 61.59
N ASN A 9 24.76 3.07 62.32
CA ASN A 9 24.00 1.96 61.72
C ASN A 9 22.63 2.41 61.20
N ILE A 10 21.94 3.26 61.95
CA ILE A 10 20.64 3.83 61.54
C ILE A 10 20.82 4.69 60.29
N SER A 11 21.86 5.54 60.25
CA SER A 11 22.13 6.39 59.09
C SER A 11 22.37 5.57 57.81
N ILE A 12 23.18 4.50 57.89
CA ILE A 12 23.43 3.61 56.75
C ILE A 12 22.15 2.90 56.30
N PHE A 13 21.32 2.45 57.25
CA PHE A 13 20.04 1.81 56.93
C PHE A 13 19.10 2.77 56.19
N LEU A 14 18.93 4.00 56.70
CA LEU A 14 18.10 5.02 56.08
C LEU A 14 18.60 5.40 54.68
N SER A 15 19.91 5.49 54.48
CA SER A 15 20.50 5.74 53.16
C SER A 15 20.16 4.63 52.15
N LYS A 16 20.27 3.36 52.55
CA LYS A 16 19.93 2.22 51.69
C LYS A 16 18.44 2.19 51.34
N VAL A 17 17.57 2.47 52.30
CA VAL A 17 16.13 2.57 52.07
C VAL A 17 15.82 3.69 51.09
N PHE A 18 16.42 4.87 51.28
CA PHE A 18 16.22 6.01 50.40
C PHE A 18 16.66 5.73 48.96
N ILE A 19 17.83 5.14 48.75
CA ILE A 19 18.32 4.75 47.41
C ILE A 19 17.35 3.76 46.77
N THR A 20 16.86 2.77 47.53
CA THR A 20 15.90 1.78 47.03
C THR A 20 14.59 2.45 46.58
N LEU A 21 14.07 3.39 47.36
CA LEU A 21 12.88 4.16 47.00
C LEU A 21 13.09 5.02 45.74
N LEU A 22 14.24 5.65 45.59
CA LEU A 22 14.58 6.40 44.38
C LEU A 22 14.64 5.50 43.14
N VAL A 23 15.22 4.30 43.26
CA VAL A 23 15.26 3.33 42.16
C VAL A 23 13.86 2.88 41.77
N ILE A 24 13.02 2.53 42.75
CA ILE A 24 11.62 2.13 42.50
C ILE A 24 10.85 3.28 41.85
N TYR A 25 11.01 4.51 42.35
CA TYR A 25 10.38 5.69 41.78
C TYR A 25 10.84 5.95 40.34
N GLY A 26 12.14 5.84 40.07
CA GLY A 26 12.72 5.98 38.74
C GLY A 26 12.17 4.96 37.75
N ILE A 27 12.14 3.68 38.12
CA ILE A 27 11.55 2.61 37.31
C ILE A 27 10.06 2.88 37.06
N GLY A 28 9.32 3.33 38.07
CA GLY A 28 7.91 3.68 37.95
C GLY A 28 7.66 4.79 36.91
N ARG A 29 8.47 5.85 36.93
CA ARG A 29 8.40 6.96 35.96
C ARG A 29 8.69 6.49 34.53
N ILE A 30 9.72 5.66 34.34
CA ILE A 30 10.07 5.12 33.02
C ILE A 30 8.94 4.25 32.47
N ARG A 31 8.40 3.33 33.28
CA ARG A 31 7.27 2.47 32.85
C ARG A 31 6.03 3.30 32.52
N SER A 32 5.72 4.31 33.33
CA SER A 32 4.61 5.23 33.06
C SER A 32 4.78 5.97 31.72
N ALA A 33 5.98 6.47 31.42
CA ALA A 33 6.28 7.12 30.14
C ALA A 33 6.15 6.17 28.95
N ILE A 34 6.63 4.92 29.08
CA ILE A 34 6.49 3.89 28.03
C ILE A 34 5.02 3.59 27.76
N ILE A 35 4.21 3.39 28.82
CA ILE A 35 2.78 3.13 28.69
C ILE A 35 2.09 4.31 27.99
N HIS A 36 2.39 5.54 28.39
CA HIS A 36 1.81 6.74 27.78
C HIS A 36 2.19 6.84 26.29
N CYS A 37 3.45 6.60 25.94
CA CYS A 37 3.91 6.59 24.55
C CYS A 37 3.20 5.51 23.72
N HIS A 38 3.02 4.30 24.28
CA HIS A 38 2.30 3.22 23.60
C HIS A 38 0.83 3.56 23.39
N LEU A 39 0.18 4.13 24.41
CA LEU A 39 -1.22 4.51 24.35
C LEU A 39 -1.46 5.63 23.32
N GLN A 40 -0.57 6.62 23.27
CA GLN A 40 -0.59 7.68 22.27
C GLN A 40 -0.43 7.12 20.85
N LYS A 41 0.47 6.14 20.66
CA LYS A 41 0.66 5.48 19.36
C LYS A 41 -0.58 4.70 18.91
N ILE A 42 -1.26 4.02 19.83
CA ILE A 42 -2.52 3.31 19.55
C ILE A 42 -3.60 4.30 19.13
N HIS A 43 -3.74 5.42 19.86
CA HIS A 43 -4.72 6.45 19.53
C HIS A 43 -4.48 7.07 18.14
N GLN A 44 -3.22 7.30 17.76
CA GLN A 44 -2.88 7.79 16.42
C GLN A 44 -3.27 6.78 15.33
N ARG A 45 -3.05 5.48 15.54
CA ARG A 45 -3.48 4.45 14.58
C ARG A 45 -4.99 4.40 14.42
N GLN A 46 -5.74 4.42 15.52
CA GLN A 46 -7.20 4.43 15.45
C GLN A 46 -7.74 5.67 14.73
N LYS A 47 -7.10 6.83 14.90
CA LYS A 47 -7.45 8.05 14.17
C LYS A 47 -7.20 7.89 12.68
N GLN A 48 -6.05 7.35 12.28
CA GLN A 48 -5.73 7.09 10.88
C GLN A 48 -6.67 6.07 10.23
N GLU A 49 -6.97 4.97 10.92
CA GLU A 49 -7.91 3.95 10.43
C GLU A 49 -9.32 4.52 10.24
N LYS A 50 -9.75 5.44 11.13
CA LYS A 50 -11.04 6.13 10.99
C LYS A 50 -11.06 7.07 9.77
N GLU A 51 -10.01 7.87 9.59
CA GLU A 51 -9.89 8.77 8.44
C GLU A 51 -9.78 8.00 7.11
N GLU A 52 -9.06 6.88 7.09
CA GLU A 52 -8.97 6.01 5.91
C GLU A 52 -10.31 5.35 5.58
N LYS A 53 -11.03 4.87 6.61
CA LYS A 53 -12.37 4.32 6.42
C LYS A 53 -13.34 5.35 5.86
N GLU A 54 -13.31 6.58 6.36
CA GLU A 54 -14.14 7.68 5.85
C GLU A 54 -13.81 8.00 4.38
N ARG A 55 -12.53 8.01 4.00
CA ARG A 55 -12.14 8.18 2.59
C ARG A 55 -12.69 7.06 1.70
N ARG A 56 -12.58 5.80 2.13
CA ARG A 56 -13.14 4.65 1.37
C ARG A 56 -14.65 4.75 1.23
N ASP A 57 -15.36 5.17 2.27
CA ASP A 57 -16.81 5.34 2.24
C ASP A 57 -17.24 6.48 1.28
N ILE A 58 -16.42 7.53 1.14
CA ILE A 58 -16.64 8.62 0.16
C ILE A 58 -16.39 8.11 -1.26
N GLU A 59 -15.25 7.47 -1.51
CA GLU A 59 -14.90 6.90 -2.82
C GLU A 59 -15.94 5.87 -3.30
N GLU A 60 -16.46 5.03 -2.39
CA GLU A 60 -17.54 4.10 -2.71
C GLU A 60 -18.84 4.82 -3.10
N LYS A 61 -19.15 5.95 -2.46
CA LYS A 61 -20.33 6.77 -2.81
C LYS A 61 -20.16 7.45 -4.17
N GLU A 62 -18.97 7.99 -4.46
CA GLU A 62 -18.66 8.60 -5.76
C GLU A 62 -18.77 7.57 -6.89
N ASN A 63 -18.18 6.39 -6.72
CA ASN A 63 -18.28 5.30 -7.70
C ASN A 63 -19.73 4.84 -7.94
N LYS A 64 -20.56 4.77 -6.88
CA LYS A 64 -21.98 4.44 -7.00
C LYS A 64 -22.77 5.53 -7.74
N GLN A 65 -22.40 6.79 -7.54
CA GLN A 65 -23.01 7.93 -8.23
C GLN A 65 -22.69 7.91 -9.73
N GLU A 66 -21.42 7.71 -10.11
CA GLU A 66 -21.02 7.59 -11.52
C GLU A 66 -21.74 6.44 -12.24
N GLN A 67 -21.93 5.31 -11.55
CA GLN A 67 -22.64 4.16 -12.11
C GLN A 67 -24.14 4.45 -12.34
N ASN A 68 -24.76 5.28 -11.51
CA ASN A 68 -26.15 5.68 -11.69
C ASN A 68 -26.30 6.67 -12.85
N ASP A 69 -25.40 7.64 -12.98
CA ASP A 69 -25.40 8.62 -14.07
C ASP A 69 -25.18 7.97 -15.44
N SER A 70 -24.34 6.93 -15.51
CA SER A 70 -24.15 6.14 -16.73
C SER A 70 -25.40 5.37 -17.13
N LYS A 71 -26.14 4.81 -16.17
CA LYS A 71 -27.40 4.08 -16.44
C LYS A 71 -28.50 5.00 -16.94
N GLU A 72 -28.56 6.24 -16.44
CA GLU A 72 -29.57 7.21 -16.87
C GLU A 72 -29.39 7.62 -18.34
N LYS A 73 -28.14 7.80 -18.79
CA LYS A 73 -27.84 8.11 -20.21
C LYS A 73 -28.27 7.00 -21.16
N ASP A 74 -28.11 5.74 -20.79
CA ASP A 74 -28.53 4.60 -21.62
C ASP A 74 -30.05 4.49 -21.78
N ILE A 75 -30.83 4.94 -20.79
CA ILE A 75 -32.29 4.95 -20.85
C ILE A 75 -32.78 6.03 -21.84
N GLN A 76 -32.19 7.24 -21.82
CA GLN A 76 -32.57 8.32 -22.75
C GLN A 76 -32.25 8.00 -24.22
N ILE A 77 -31.16 7.27 -24.48
CA ILE A 77 -30.82 6.83 -25.86
C ILE A 77 -31.84 5.82 -26.39
N LYS A 78 -32.36 4.91 -25.55
CA LYS A 78 -33.39 3.93 -25.96
C LYS A 78 -34.74 4.59 -26.25
N GLU A 79 -35.11 5.61 -25.47
CA GLU A 79 -36.36 6.35 -25.69
C GLU A 79 -36.30 7.21 -26.97
N SER A 80 -35.13 7.72 -27.34
CA SER A 80 -34.93 8.49 -28.57
C SER A 80 -34.96 7.62 -29.84
N ARG A 81 -34.63 6.33 -29.75
CA ARG A 81 -34.65 5.39 -30.89
C ARG A 81 -36.02 4.80 -31.21
N SER A 82 -36.97 4.82 -30.27
CA SER A 82 -38.32 4.26 -30.52
C SER A 82 -39.23 5.15 -31.37
N LYS A 83 -38.82 6.40 -31.67
CA LYS A 83 -39.59 7.35 -32.50
C LYS A 83 -39.18 7.40 -33.98
N ILE A 84 -38.20 6.62 -34.43
CA ILE A 84 -37.81 6.53 -35.84
C ILE A 84 -38.20 5.15 -36.39
N VAL A 85 -39.49 5.00 -36.68
CA VAL A 85 -39.99 3.96 -37.59
C VAL A 85 -40.52 4.68 -38.82
N GLN A 86 -39.74 4.66 -39.90
CA GLN A 86 -40.27 4.51 -41.25
C GLN A 86 -39.54 3.35 -41.95
N PRO A 87 -40.22 2.67 -42.89
CA PRO A 87 -39.84 1.35 -43.37
C PRO A 87 -38.97 1.38 -44.65
N GLU A 88 -38.46 0.19 -44.99
CA GLU A 88 -37.72 -0.19 -46.21
C GLU A 88 -36.27 0.35 -46.26
N ILE A 89 -35.23 -0.42 -46.60
CA ILE A 89 -35.12 -1.46 -47.64
C ILE A 89 -34.08 -2.49 -47.16
N MET A 90 -34.45 -3.77 -47.21
CA MET A 90 -33.57 -4.90 -46.98
C MET A 90 -32.73 -5.15 -48.24
N LEU A 91 -31.45 -4.77 -48.22
CA LEU A 91 -30.46 -5.16 -49.23
C LEU A 91 -29.34 -5.94 -48.53
N CYS A 92 -29.38 -7.26 -48.70
CA CYS A 92 -28.30 -8.16 -48.34
C CYS A 92 -27.09 -7.86 -49.24
N LEU A 93 -25.96 -7.45 -48.64
CA LEU A 93 -24.65 -7.52 -49.27
C LEU A 93 -23.76 -8.51 -48.50
N PRO A 94 -23.00 -9.37 -49.22
CA PRO A 94 -22.27 -10.45 -48.61
C PRO A 94 -20.94 -10.02 -47.98
N VAL A 95 -20.59 -10.83 -46.99
CA VAL A 95 -19.32 -10.99 -46.27
C VAL A 95 -18.09 -10.85 -47.17
N ASN A 96 -17.13 -10.03 -46.73
CA ASN A 96 -15.72 -10.22 -47.06
C ASN A 96 -14.89 -10.35 -45.77
N SER A 97 -14.53 -11.60 -45.50
CA SER A 97 -13.47 -12.03 -44.59
C SER A 97 -12.16 -11.39 -45.05
N SER A 98 -11.58 -10.51 -44.24
CA SER A 98 -10.18 -10.11 -44.38
C SER A 98 -9.45 -10.40 -43.08
N LYS A 99 -8.80 -11.57 -43.06
CA LYS A 99 -7.74 -11.90 -42.11
C LYS A 99 -6.57 -10.93 -42.36
N ASN A 100 -6.43 -9.93 -41.51
CA ASN A 100 -5.16 -9.21 -41.36
C ASN A 100 -4.51 -9.72 -40.07
N GLU A 101 -3.77 -10.81 -40.21
CA GLU A 101 -2.73 -11.21 -39.28
C GLU A 101 -1.59 -10.19 -39.42
N THR A 102 -1.35 -9.39 -38.39
CA THR A 102 -0.19 -8.50 -38.29
C THR A 102 1.02 -9.31 -37.81
N PRO A 103 2.09 -9.46 -38.59
CA PRO A 103 3.36 -9.98 -38.09
C PRO A 103 4.09 -8.82 -37.39
N ARG A 104 4.19 -8.89 -36.06
CA ARG A 104 5.02 -7.96 -35.28
C ARG A 104 6.49 -8.38 -35.47
N GLN A 105 7.17 -7.82 -36.46
CA GLN A 105 8.62 -7.91 -36.61
C GLN A 105 9.30 -7.00 -35.58
N ASP A 106 9.76 -7.58 -34.47
CA ASP A 106 10.79 -7.00 -33.61
C ASP A 106 12.17 -7.34 -34.20
N GLU A 107 12.66 -6.50 -35.12
CA GLU A 107 14.08 -6.43 -35.44
C GLU A 107 14.59 -5.00 -35.29
N ARG A 108 14.90 -4.60 -34.05
CA ARG A 108 15.86 -3.50 -33.83
C ARG A 108 17.18 -4.09 -33.37
N LYS A 109 18.04 -4.35 -34.35
CA LYS A 109 19.43 -4.75 -34.19
C LYS A 109 20.16 -3.76 -33.28
N LYS A 110 20.78 -4.32 -32.23
CA LYS A 110 21.82 -3.69 -31.41
C LYS A 110 23.00 -3.29 -32.29
N GLN A 111 23.44 -2.05 -32.19
CA GLN A 111 24.85 -1.70 -32.41
C GLN A 111 25.44 -1.24 -31.08
N PHE A 112 26.25 -2.13 -30.50
CA PHE A 112 27.13 -1.88 -29.37
C PHE A 112 28.40 -1.20 -29.87
N THR A 113 28.57 0.07 -29.55
CA THR A 113 29.85 0.75 -29.32
C THR A 113 29.48 1.91 -28.39
N ASN A 114 29.99 2.09 -27.19
CA ASN A 114 31.38 2.03 -26.78
C ASN A 114 31.44 1.95 -25.24
N LYS A 115 32.62 1.59 -24.73
CA LYS A 115 32.96 1.39 -23.33
C LYS A 115 32.58 2.59 -22.43
N GLU A 116 31.65 2.37 -21.51
CA GLU A 116 31.63 3.00 -20.18
C GLU A 116 30.76 2.11 -19.29
N LYS A 117 31.26 1.73 -18.11
CA LYS A 117 30.51 0.95 -17.11
C LYS A 117 29.50 1.88 -16.45
N GLU A 118 28.44 2.22 -17.18
CA GLU A 118 27.26 2.78 -16.56
C GLU A 118 26.43 1.62 -16.01
N GLU A 119 26.19 1.64 -14.71
CA GLU A 119 25.24 0.74 -14.05
C GLU A 119 23.85 1.02 -14.65
N GLU A 120 23.49 0.26 -15.69
CA GLU A 120 22.21 0.39 -16.38
C GLU A 120 21.10 -0.12 -15.44
N TRP A 121 20.42 0.82 -14.79
CA TRP A 121 19.28 0.55 -13.92
C TRP A 121 18.13 -0.03 -14.73
N ARG A 122 17.84 -1.31 -14.57
CA ARG A 122 16.69 -1.96 -15.23
C ARG A 122 15.57 -2.20 -14.24
N CYS A 123 14.41 -1.62 -14.53
CA CYS A 123 13.17 -1.89 -13.81
C CYS A 123 12.70 -3.31 -14.13
N VAL A 124 12.76 -4.21 -13.15
CA VAL A 124 12.36 -5.64 -13.28
C VAL A 124 10.88 -5.79 -13.71
N CYS A 125 10.07 -4.76 -13.50
CA CYS A 125 8.69 -4.66 -13.91
C CYS A 125 8.50 -4.65 -15.45
N GLU A 126 9.50 -4.28 -16.26
CA GLU A 126 9.39 -4.28 -17.73
C GLU A 126 9.51 -5.67 -18.37
N THR A 127 10.23 -6.60 -17.72
CA THR A 127 10.44 -7.98 -18.21
C THR A 127 9.43 -9.00 -17.69
N GLY A 128 8.40 -8.53 -16.96
CA GLY A 128 7.16 -9.28 -16.77
C GLY A 128 7.21 -10.51 -15.86
N PHE A 129 8.30 -10.82 -15.15
CA PHE A 129 8.28 -11.92 -14.18
C PHE A 129 9.26 -11.72 -13.02
N LEU A 130 8.75 -11.66 -11.80
CA LEU A 130 9.56 -11.81 -10.59
C LEU A 130 10.21 -13.21 -10.62
N PRO A 131 11.50 -13.35 -10.28
CA PRO A 131 12.14 -14.65 -10.28
C PRO A 131 11.41 -15.60 -9.30
N PRO A 132 11.21 -16.87 -9.68
CA PRO A 132 10.36 -17.83 -8.94
C PRO A 132 10.79 -18.04 -7.48
N GLY A 133 12.05 -17.73 -7.13
CA GLY A 133 12.53 -17.76 -5.75
C GLY A 133 11.94 -16.67 -4.84
N LEU A 134 11.61 -15.49 -5.37
CA LEU A 134 11.00 -14.40 -4.59
C LEU A 134 9.49 -14.60 -4.41
N LEU A 135 8.81 -15.17 -5.41
CA LEU A 135 7.37 -15.50 -5.34
C LEU A 135 7.05 -16.44 -4.17
N LYS A 136 7.96 -17.35 -3.82
CA LYS A 136 7.78 -18.31 -2.74
C LYS A 136 7.72 -17.66 -1.35
N ASN A 137 8.43 -16.55 -1.14
CA ASN A 137 8.50 -15.86 0.15
C ASN A 137 7.36 -14.88 0.38
N PHE A 138 6.77 -14.33 -0.70
CA PHE A 138 5.69 -13.34 -0.59
C PHE A 138 4.29 -13.95 -0.53
N GLY A 139 4.13 -15.25 -0.82
CA GLY A 139 2.80 -15.82 -1.02
C GLY A 139 2.14 -15.21 -2.26
N ASN A 140 1.47 -16.04 -3.05
CA ASN A 140 1.03 -15.65 -4.40
C ASN A 140 0.15 -14.38 -4.44
N MET A 141 -0.49 -14.01 -3.33
CA MET A 141 -1.38 -12.84 -3.27
C MET A 141 -0.66 -11.53 -2.91
N GLU A 142 0.34 -11.53 -2.02
CA GLU A 142 1.05 -10.30 -1.63
C GLU A 142 1.96 -9.79 -2.77
N ALA A 143 2.55 -10.73 -3.52
CA ALA A 143 3.35 -10.40 -4.70
C ALA A 143 2.50 -9.73 -5.78
N MET A 144 1.27 -10.21 -6.01
CA MET A 144 0.36 -9.65 -7.01
C MET A 144 -0.13 -8.24 -6.63
N VAL A 145 -0.44 -8.01 -5.35
CA VAL A 145 -0.85 -6.68 -4.84
C VAL A 145 0.31 -5.68 -4.85
N ARG A 146 1.54 -6.13 -4.58
CA ARG A 146 2.73 -5.27 -4.71
C ARG A 146 3.08 -4.96 -6.17
N MET A 147 2.85 -5.90 -7.09
CA MET A 147 2.98 -5.64 -8.53
C MET A 147 1.90 -4.67 -9.03
N SER A 148 0.66 -4.75 -8.53
CA SER A 148 -0.42 -3.85 -8.96
C SER A 148 -0.28 -2.42 -8.45
N THR A 149 0.45 -2.21 -7.35
CA THR A 149 0.69 -0.88 -6.77
C THR A 149 1.88 -0.14 -7.39
N GLY A 150 2.53 -0.71 -8.42
CA GLY A 150 3.60 -0.05 -9.17
C GLY A 150 4.90 0.12 -8.37
N GLN A 151 5.05 -0.56 -7.23
CA GLN A 151 6.28 -0.50 -6.44
C GLN A 151 7.33 -1.44 -7.07
N CYS A 152 8.12 -0.91 -8.01
CA CYS A 152 9.22 -1.67 -8.61
C CYS A 152 10.34 -1.91 -7.58
N TYR A 153 10.77 -3.17 -7.47
CA TYR A 153 11.89 -3.55 -6.61
C TYR A 153 13.21 -3.26 -7.32
N HIS A 154 14.00 -2.34 -6.78
CA HIS A 154 15.31 -1.99 -7.30
C HIS A 154 16.37 -2.82 -6.57
N LYS A 155 17.03 -3.73 -7.30
CA LYS A 155 18.20 -4.44 -6.79
C LYS A 155 19.44 -3.82 -7.42
N THR A 156 20.27 -3.17 -6.62
CA THR A 156 21.62 -2.75 -7.04
C THR A 156 22.44 -4.01 -7.33
N THR A 157 22.89 -4.14 -8.58
CA THR A 157 23.78 -5.22 -9.03
C THR A 157 25.23 -4.86 -8.81
#